data_AF-A0A2N2LSJ9-F1
#
_entry.id   AF-A0A2N2LSJ9-F1
#
_cell.length_a   1.000
_cell.length_b   1.000
_cell.length_c   1.000
_cell.angle_alpha   90.00
_cell.angle_beta   90.00
_cell.angle_gamma   90.00
#
_symmetry.space_group_name_H-M   'P 1'
#
loop_
_entity.id
_entity.type
_entity.pdbx_description
1 polymer ?
#
loop_
_entity_poly.entity_id
_entity_poly.type
_entity_poly.pdbx_seq_one_letter_code
_entity_poly.pdbx_strand_id
1 'polypeptide(L)'
;MSPQFLIFEILIFVLFFVCLNKAIKQGSSRVWEFLFSVIYGVFLEWMTIQQLSAYHYGQFAIMIDGAPLCIGMAWAVIIFSGMEYVKQLEIPGVARPFLIGFLALNMDLACDVIAIRQGFWTWAIPLNAQWFGVPWGNFWAWYIVVVSYSGLLYVFQTRGWRTSKNFLKRFGYVPLAGFLSIVILALTNYLFVYEIGADGISGLLSMGFLLQAGALIVIIFRPKVPGSAKIDLVSMSVPLVFHLYFNWIGFQNGYYREIPILGVVGLLMLFLGIFIHVYPAWKARKIQRSMII
;
A
#
# COMPACT_ATOMS: atom_id res chain seq x y z
N MET A 1 -1.84 -18.93 -18.32
CA MET A 1 -2.29 -18.06 -17.21
C MET A 1 -3.41 -18.76 -16.48
N SER A 2 -3.32 -18.92 -15.15
CA SER A 2 -4.36 -19.61 -14.36
C SER A 2 -5.57 -18.69 -14.15
N PRO A 3 -6.79 -19.23 -13.91
CA PRO A 3 -7.98 -18.41 -13.67
C PRO A 3 -7.81 -17.40 -12.52
N GLN A 4 -7.01 -17.74 -11.51
CA GLN A 4 -6.70 -16.88 -10.36
C GLN A 4 -6.03 -15.57 -10.81
N PHE A 5 -5.06 -15.62 -11.72
CA PHE A 5 -4.40 -14.41 -12.25
C PHE A 5 -5.41 -13.50 -12.95
N LEU A 6 -6.23 -14.07 -13.82
CA LEU A 6 -7.23 -13.29 -14.56
C LEU A 6 -8.26 -12.64 -13.63
N ILE A 7 -8.76 -13.37 -12.63
CA ILE A 7 -9.69 -12.84 -11.64
C ILE A 7 -9.04 -11.69 -10.87
N PHE A 8 -7.80 -11.85 -10.42
CA PHE A 8 -7.06 -10.80 -9.74
C PHE A 8 -6.90 -9.56 -10.63
N GLU A 9 -6.46 -9.72 -11.88
CA GLU A 9 -6.29 -8.60 -12.82
C GLU A 9 -7.60 -7.85 -13.05
N ILE A 10 -8.71 -8.57 -13.26
CA ILE A 10 -10.04 -7.97 -13.41
C ILE A 10 -10.43 -7.18 -12.15
N LEU A 11 -10.21 -7.75 -10.95
CA LEU A 11 -10.50 -7.07 -9.69
C LEU A 11 -9.68 -5.78 -9.55
N ILE A 12 -8.39 -5.80 -9.89
CA ILE A 12 -7.53 -4.62 -9.87
C ILE A 12 -8.00 -3.58 -10.90
N PHE A 13 -8.38 -3.99 -12.10
CA PHE A 13 -8.93 -3.05 -13.10
C PHE A 13 -10.24 -2.41 -12.63
N VAL A 14 -11.14 -3.18 -12.01
CA VAL A 14 -12.37 -2.63 -11.42
C VAL A 14 -12.04 -1.60 -10.33
N LEU A 15 -11.16 -1.94 -9.39
CA LEU A 15 -10.72 -1.00 -8.35
C LEU A 15 -10.08 0.25 -8.96
N PHE A 16 -9.26 0.08 -10.01
CA PHE A 16 -8.61 1.18 -10.71
C PHE A 16 -9.64 2.16 -11.27
N PHE A 17 -10.67 1.67 -11.98
CA PHE A 17 -11.73 2.54 -12.52
C PHE A 17 -12.59 3.18 -11.43
N VAL A 18 -12.86 2.49 -10.31
CA VAL A 18 -13.57 3.06 -9.16
C VAL A 18 -12.77 4.21 -8.53
N CYS A 19 -11.47 4.02 -8.31
CA CYS A 19 -10.56 5.05 -7.82
C CYS A 19 -10.41 6.20 -8.82
N LEU A 20 -10.27 5.91 -10.11
CA LEU A 20 -10.17 6.90 -11.17
C LEU A 20 -11.41 7.80 -11.24
N ASN A 21 -12.61 7.21 -11.21
CA ASN A 21 -13.86 7.96 -11.19
C ASN A 21 -13.92 8.93 -10.00
N LYS A 22 -13.46 8.49 -8.82
CA LYS A 22 -13.34 9.37 -7.66
C LYS A 22 -12.29 10.46 -7.87
N ALA A 23 -11.13 10.14 -8.43
CA ALA A 23 -10.08 11.12 -8.73
C ALA A 23 -10.57 12.19 -9.72
N ILE A 24 -11.33 11.81 -10.76
CA ILE A 24 -11.96 12.71 -11.73
C ILE A 24 -12.87 13.71 -11.02
N LYS A 25 -13.72 13.23 -10.10
CA LYS A 25 -14.61 14.09 -9.30
C LYS A 25 -13.85 15.05 -8.37
N GLN A 26 -12.58 14.79 -8.08
CA GLN A 26 -11.71 15.66 -7.27
C GLN A 26 -10.86 16.64 -8.09
N GLY A 27 -10.96 16.59 -9.42
CA GLY A 27 -10.30 17.51 -10.35
C GLY A 27 -9.01 16.98 -10.98
N SER A 28 -8.56 17.66 -12.04
CA SER A 28 -7.49 17.20 -12.92
C SER A 28 -6.15 16.92 -12.23
N SER A 29 -5.78 17.70 -11.21
CA SER A 29 -4.53 17.43 -10.47
C SER A 29 -4.58 16.08 -9.73
N ARG A 30 -5.76 15.62 -9.28
CA ARG A 30 -5.90 14.30 -8.63
C ARG A 30 -5.88 13.16 -9.63
N VAL A 31 -6.45 13.37 -10.81
CA VAL A 31 -6.30 12.44 -11.92
C VAL A 31 -4.84 12.29 -12.27
N TRP A 32 -4.09 13.39 -12.34
CA TRP A 32 -2.65 13.36 -12.60
C TRP A 32 -1.86 12.60 -11.53
N GLU A 33 -2.09 12.89 -10.25
CA GLU A 33 -1.50 12.14 -9.13
C GLU A 33 -1.78 10.63 -9.26
N PHE A 34 -3.03 10.27 -9.53
CA PHE A 34 -3.47 8.87 -9.62
C PHE A 34 -2.90 8.13 -10.83
N LEU A 35 -2.98 8.71 -12.03
CA LEU A 35 -2.47 8.07 -13.25
C LEU A 35 -0.95 7.97 -13.23
N PHE A 36 -0.24 8.99 -12.74
CA PHE A 36 1.21 8.91 -12.61
C PHE A 36 1.63 7.88 -11.55
N SER A 37 0.81 7.62 -10.53
CA SER A 37 1.08 6.54 -9.56
C SER A 37 1.17 5.17 -10.24
N VAL A 38 0.50 4.96 -11.38
CA VAL A 38 0.64 3.72 -12.19
C VAL A 38 2.03 3.65 -12.81
N ILE A 39 2.48 4.74 -13.43
CA ILE A 39 3.81 4.83 -14.04
C ILE A 39 4.89 4.62 -12.96
N TYR A 40 4.72 5.28 -11.82
CA TYR A 40 5.58 5.10 -10.65
C TYR A 40 5.59 3.64 -10.18
N GLY A 41 4.43 3.00 -10.06
CA GLY A 41 4.33 1.60 -9.64
C GLY A 41 4.99 0.63 -10.62
N VAL A 42 4.76 0.77 -11.94
CA VAL A 42 5.44 -0.06 -12.94
C VAL A 42 6.95 0.16 -12.90
N PHE A 43 7.40 1.42 -12.83
CA PHE A 43 8.82 1.75 -12.81
C PHE A 43 9.51 1.25 -11.54
N LEU A 44 8.85 1.34 -10.39
CA LEU A 44 9.28 0.76 -9.12
C LEU A 44 9.55 -0.73 -9.27
N GLU A 45 8.55 -1.49 -9.73
CA GLU A 45 8.64 -2.94 -9.93
C GLU A 45 9.75 -3.31 -10.91
N TRP A 46 9.80 -2.62 -12.06
CA TRP A 46 10.84 -2.81 -13.05
C TRP A 46 12.24 -2.59 -12.46
N MET A 47 12.46 -1.49 -11.74
CA MET A 47 13.76 -1.24 -11.10
C MET A 47 14.11 -2.30 -10.07
N THR A 48 13.15 -2.76 -9.25
CA THR A 48 13.42 -3.78 -8.23
C THR A 48 13.83 -5.11 -8.85
N ILE A 49 13.21 -5.50 -9.97
CA ILE A 49 13.63 -6.68 -10.75
C ILE A 49 15.06 -6.49 -11.28
N GLN A 50 15.35 -5.37 -11.93
CA GLN A 50 16.64 -5.13 -12.58
C GLN A 50 17.81 -4.95 -11.61
N GLN A 51 17.58 -4.26 -10.48
CA GLN A 51 18.65 -3.95 -9.53
C GLN A 51 18.95 -5.08 -8.57
N LEU A 52 17.92 -5.79 -8.10
CA LEU A 52 18.08 -6.73 -6.99
C LEU A 52 17.97 -8.19 -7.43
N SER A 53 17.42 -8.49 -8.62
CA SER A 53 17.07 -9.86 -9.04
C SER A 53 16.35 -10.64 -7.92
N ALA A 54 15.61 -9.92 -7.06
CA ALA A 54 15.14 -10.44 -5.79
C ALA A 54 13.93 -11.37 -5.95
N TYR A 55 13.21 -11.22 -7.07
CA TYR A 55 12.08 -12.06 -7.44
C TYR A 55 11.78 -11.95 -8.94
N HIS A 56 10.98 -12.91 -9.42
CA HIS A 56 10.41 -12.89 -10.76
C HIS A 56 8.90 -13.01 -10.68
N TYR A 57 8.19 -12.25 -11.52
CA TYR A 57 6.75 -12.37 -11.67
C TYR A 57 6.35 -13.60 -12.47
N GLY A 58 5.20 -14.17 -12.12
CA GLY A 58 4.46 -15.05 -13.00
C GLY A 58 3.95 -14.31 -14.25
N GLN A 59 3.20 -15.02 -15.10
CA GLN A 59 2.71 -14.47 -16.36
C GLN A 59 1.35 -13.80 -16.19
N PHE A 60 1.33 -12.47 -16.27
CA PHE A 60 0.13 -11.63 -16.30
C PHE A 60 -0.22 -11.22 -17.74
N ALA A 61 -1.43 -10.70 -17.96
CA ALA A 61 -1.90 -10.37 -19.31
C ALA A 61 -1.04 -9.28 -20.00
N ILE A 62 -0.59 -8.28 -19.24
CA ILE A 62 0.25 -7.19 -19.76
C ILE A 62 1.49 -7.05 -18.87
N MET A 63 2.66 -7.28 -19.47
CA MET A 63 3.96 -7.14 -18.82
C MET A 63 4.82 -6.13 -19.59
N ILE A 64 5.54 -5.29 -18.86
CA ILE A 64 6.48 -4.29 -19.37
C ILE A 64 7.86 -4.71 -18.87
N ASP A 65 8.63 -5.38 -19.73
CA ASP A 65 9.98 -5.86 -19.40
C ASP A 65 10.04 -6.61 -18.06
N GLY A 66 9.12 -7.58 -17.89
CA GLY A 66 8.99 -8.38 -16.67
C GLY A 66 8.10 -7.79 -15.56
N ALA A 67 7.81 -6.48 -15.58
CA ALA A 67 6.95 -5.82 -14.60
C ALA A 67 5.46 -5.82 -15.05
N PRO A 68 4.52 -6.41 -14.28
CA PRO A 68 3.11 -6.46 -14.68
C PRO A 68 2.42 -5.09 -14.55
N LEU A 69 1.69 -4.69 -15.59
CA LEU A 69 0.92 -3.44 -15.55
C LEU A 69 -0.14 -3.45 -14.43
N CYS A 70 -0.77 -4.60 -14.19
CA CYS A 70 -1.76 -4.73 -13.12
C CYS A 70 -1.16 -4.45 -11.73
N ILE A 71 0.12 -4.78 -11.49
CA ILE A 71 0.79 -4.48 -10.21
C ILE A 71 1.08 -2.99 -10.09
N GLY A 72 1.48 -2.33 -11.19
CA GLY A 72 1.57 -0.86 -11.21
C GLY A 72 0.23 -0.18 -10.90
N MET A 73 -0.88 -0.72 -11.42
CA MET A 73 -2.23 -0.25 -11.07
C MET A 73 -2.60 -0.55 -9.60
N ALA A 74 -2.18 -1.70 -9.07
CA ALA A 74 -2.36 -2.05 -7.66
C ALA A 74 -1.69 -1.01 -6.75
N TRP A 75 -0.45 -0.62 -7.02
CA TRP A 75 0.24 0.46 -6.30
C TRP A 75 -0.56 1.76 -6.31
N ALA A 76 -1.08 2.15 -7.47
CA ALA A 76 -1.88 3.36 -7.61
C ALA A 76 -3.15 3.33 -6.73
N VAL A 77 -3.91 2.23 -6.74
CA VAL A 77 -5.13 2.13 -5.93
C VAL A 77 -4.85 2.00 -4.43
N ILE A 78 -3.76 1.35 -4.03
CA ILE A 78 -3.33 1.22 -2.64
C ILE A 78 -2.96 2.60 -2.07
N ILE A 79 -2.09 3.33 -2.75
CA ILE A 79 -1.65 4.66 -2.30
C ILE A 79 -2.83 5.63 -2.30
N PHE A 80 -3.64 5.63 -3.37
CA PHE A 80 -4.80 6.49 -3.47
C PHE A 80 -5.82 6.21 -2.37
N SER A 81 -6.20 4.95 -2.15
CA SER A 81 -7.18 4.57 -1.13
C SER A 81 -6.72 4.94 0.29
N GLY A 82 -5.44 4.76 0.62
CA GLY A 82 -4.90 5.21 1.90
C GLY A 82 -4.90 6.74 2.03
N MET A 83 -4.54 7.48 0.97
CA MET A 83 -4.65 8.94 0.96
C MET A 83 -6.10 9.42 1.12
N GLU A 84 -7.09 8.70 0.57
CA GLU A 84 -8.50 9.00 0.77
C GLU A 84 -8.96 8.70 2.20
N TYR A 85 -8.50 7.59 2.80
CA TYR A 85 -8.81 7.24 4.18
C TYR A 85 -8.38 8.34 5.15
N VAL A 86 -7.10 8.75 5.08
CA VAL A 86 -6.56 9.71 6.06
C VAL A 86 -7.14 11.12 5.93
N LYS A 87 -7.84 11.45 4.84
CA LYS A 87 -8.62 12.70 4.72
C LYS A 87 -9.83 12.75 5.65
N GLN A 88 -10.34 11.59 6.07
CA GLN A 88 -11.42 11.51 7.05
C GLN A 88 -10.96 11.74 8.49
N LEU A 89 -9.65 11.82 8.71
CA LEU A 89 -9.07 11.99 10.02
C LEU A 89 -8.50 13.40 10.16
N GLU A 90 -8.63 13.94 11.37
CA GLU A 90 -7.90 15.12 11.81
C GLU A 90 -6.50 14.68 12.23
N ILE A 91 -5.59 14.69 11.25
CA ILE A 91 -4.18 14.32 11.42
C ILE A 91 -3.30 15.26 10.59
N PRO A 92 -2.18 15.77 11.13
CA PRO A 92 -1.29 16.67 10.41
C PRO A 92 -0.63 15.98 9.21
N GLY A 93 -0.28 16.77 8.20
CA GLY A 93 0.28 16.27 6.94
C GLY A 93 1.54 15.42 7.10
N VAL A 94 2.34 15.66 8.14
CA VAL A 94 3.56 14.88 8.45
C VAL A 94 3.25 13.46 8.89
N ALA A 95 2.16 13.22 9.61
CA ALA A 95 1.83 11.90 10.15
C ALA A 95 0.96 11.05 9.20
N ARG A 96 0.32 11.69 8.21
CA ARG A 96 -0.51 11.00 7.19
C ARG A 96 0.23 9.88 6.46
N PRO A 97 1.45 10.09 5.92
CA PRO A 97 2.14 9.08 5.12
C PRO A 97 2.43 7.80 5.91
N PHE A 98 2.83 7.93 7.18
CA PHE A 98 3.09 6.79 8.07
C PHE A 98 1.83 5.93 8.27
N LEU A 99 0.67 6.57 8.49
CA LEU A 99 -0.59 5.85 8.58
C LEU A 99 -0.97 5.16 7.26
N ILE A 100 -0.72 5.79 6.11
CA ILE A 100 -0.93 5.18 4.79
C ILE A 100 0.00 3.96 4.62
N GLY A 101 1.26 4.04 5.06
CA GLY A 101 2.20 2.92 5.05
C GLY A 101 1.69 1.71 5.84
N PHE A 102 1.13 1.93 7.03
CA PHE A 102 0.51 0.84 7.81
C PHE A 102 -0.71 0.22 7.12
N LEU A 103 -1.51 1.00 6.40
CA LEU A 103 -2.64 0.47 5.63
C LEU A 103 -2.16 -0.40 4.48
N ALA A 104 -1.07 -0.01 3.81
CA ALA A 104 -0.47 -0.82 2.77
C ALA A 104 0.08 -2.14 3.33
N LEU A 105 0.81 -2.09 4.44
CA LEU A 105 1.33 -3.29 5.11
C LEU A 105 0.24 -4.20 5.67
N ASN A 106 -0.90 -3.65 6.10
CA ASN A 106 -2.04 -4.47 6.50
C ASN A 106 -2.48 -5.40 5.36
N MET A 107 -2.43 -4.95 4.11
CA MET A 107 -2.71 -5.81 2.95
C MET A 107 -1.55 -6.76 2.67
N ASP A 108 -0.35 -6.23 2.52
CA ASP A 108 0.84 -6.98 2.09
C ASP A 108 1.16 -8.18 3.01
N LEU A 109 1.10 -7.98 4.34
CA LEU A 109 1.39 -9.02 5.34
C LEU A 109 0.54 -10.28 5.19
N ALA A 110 -0.71 -10.13 4.71
CA ALA A 110 -1.64 -11.23 4.48
C ALA A 110 -1.63 -11.73 3.03
N CYS A 111 -1.41 -10.85 2.06
CA CYS A 111 -1.57 -11.15 0.64
C CYS A 111 -0.34 -11.85 0.06
N ASP A 112 0.87 -11.36 0.36
CA ASP A 112 2.11 -11.77 -0.32
C ASP A 112 2.40 -13.27 -0.10
N VAL A 113 2.24 -13.74 1.14
CA VAL A 113 2.41 -15.17 1.48
C VAL A 113 1.48 -16.08 0.67
N ILE A 114 0.28 -15.63 0.30
CA ILE A 114 -0.63 -16.43 -0.54
C ILE A 114 -0.28 -16.27 -2.01
N ALA A 115 0.09 -15.07 -2.44
CA ALA A 115 0.46 -14.76 -3.81
C ALA A 115 1.65 -15.61 -4.29
N ILE A 116 2.70 -15.74 -3.47
CA ILE A 116 3.91 -16.50 -3.83
C ILE A 116 3.63 -17.99 -3.96
N ARG A 117 2.70 -18.53 -3.16
CA ARG A 117 2.28 -19.93 -3.22
C ARG A 117 1.47 -20.23 -4.47
N GLN A 118 0.79 -19.21 -5.00
CA GLN A 118 0.03 -19.29 -6.24
C GLN A 118 0.85 -18.90 -7.48
N GLY A 119 2.14 -18.60 -7.30
CA GLY A 119 3.06 -18.29 -8.39
C GLY A 119 2.90 -16.90 -8.99
N PHE A 120 2.19 -15.98 -8.32
CA PHE A 120 2.08 -14.58 -8.76
C PHE A 120 3.46 -13.95 -8.91
N TRP A 121 4.35 -14.24 -7.97
CA TRP A 121 5.79 -14.02 -8.09
C TRP A 121 6.52 -15.05 -7.23
N THR A 122 7.83 -15.15 -7.40
CA THR A 122 8.69 -16.05 -6.61
C THR A 122 9.86 -15.27 -6.07
N TRP A 123 9.98 -15.20 -4.74
CA TRP A 123 11.14 -14.63 -4.07
C TRP A 123 12.34 -15.57 -4.15
N ALA A 124 13.55 -15.00 -4.16
CA ALA A 124 14.81 -15.74 -4.12
C ALA A 124 15.15 -16.32 -2.72
N ILE A 125 14.13 -16.77 -1.96
CA ILE A 125 14.28 -17.44 -0.67
C ILE A 125 13.33 -18.66 -0.56
N PRO A 126 13.65 -19.65 0.28
CA PRO A 126 12.75 -20.80 0.52
C PRO A 126 11.39 -20.40 1.12
N LEU A 127 10.33 -21.13 0.78
CA LEU A 127 8.95 -20.88 1.29
C LEU A 127 8.77 -21.04 2.81
N ASN A 128 9.73 -21.66 3.49
CA ASN A 128 9.77 -21.82 4.95
C ASN A 128 10.71 -20.82 5.64
N ALA A 129 11.32 -19.90 4.91
CA ALA A 129 12.20 -18.88 5.45
C ALA A 129 11.44 -17.59 5.80
N GLN A 130 11.97 -16.84 6.77
CA GLN A 130 11.48 -15.50 7.15
C GLN A 130 9.96 -15.48 7.37
N TRP A 131 9.23 -14.57 6.73
CA TRP A 131 7.78 -14.52 6.81
C TRP A 131 7.14 -15.51 5.82
N PHE A 132 7.27 -16.80 6.11
CA PHE A 132 6.65 -17.87 5.32
C PHE A 132 6.94 -17.80 3.82
N GLY A 133 8.19 -17.49 3.46
CA GLY A 133 8.65 -17.34 2.08
C GLY A 133 8.70 -15.89 1.58
N VAL A 134 8.28 -14.92 2.40
CA VAL A 134 8.38 -13.50 2.07
C VAL A 134 9.58 -12.88 2.80
N PRO A 135 10.50 -12.19 2.09
CA PRO A 135 11.62 -11.51 2.72
C PRO A 135 11.17 -10.33 3.61
N TRP A 136 11.83 -10.10 4.74
CA TRP A 136 11.63 -8.92 5.58
C TRP A 136 11.87 -7.61 4.82
N GLY A 137 12.77 -7.65 3.84
CA GLY A 137 13.03 -6.55 2.92
C GLY A 137 11.81 -6.13 2.08
N ASN A 138 10.85 -7.04 1.85
CA ASN A 138 9.60 -6.70 1.15
C ASN A 138 8.76 -5.71 2.01
N PHE A 139 8.50 -6.04 3.28
CA PHE A 139 7.74 -5.15 4.17
C PHE A 139 8.45 -3.82 4.40
N TRP A 140 9.78 -3.84 4.48
CA TRP A 140 10.59 -2.62 4.51
C TRP A 140 10.31 -1.75 3.28
N ALA A 141 10.47 -2.33 2.08
CA ALA A 141 10.28 -1.61 0.81
C ALA A 141 8.85 -1.09 0.66
N TRP A 142 7.84 -1.91 0.93
CA TRP A 142 6.43 -1.53 0.89
C TRP A 142 6.14 -0.31 1.78
N TYR A 143 6.65 -0.33 3.01
CA TYR A 143 6.45 0.78 3.93
C TYR A 143 7.14 2.05 3.43
N ILE A 144 8.41 1.96 3.03
CA ILE A 144 9.18 3.12 2.55
C ILE A 144 8.59 3.72 1.27
N VAL A 145 8.21 2.90 0.29
CA VAL A 145 7.56 3.32 -0.97
C VAL A 145 6.33 4.17 -0.67
N VAL A 146 5.43 3.64 0.14
CA VAL A 146 4.14 4.28 0.41
C VAL A 146 4.32 5.55 1.24
N VAL A 147 5.16 5.49 2.29
CA VAL A 147 5.44 6.64 3.16
C VAL A 147 6.15 7.75 2.39
N SER A 148 7.20 7.43 1.64
CA SER A 148 8.00 8.43 0.92
C SER A 148 7.21 9.08 -0.21
N TYR A 149 6.53 8.30 -1.07
CA TYR A 149 5.80 8.85 -2.19
C TYR A 149 4.62 9.70 -1.73
N SER A 150 3.76 9.18 -0.84
CA SER A 150 2.63 9.94 -0.33
C SER A 150 3.07 11.16 0.51
N GLY A 151 4.17 11.04 1.28
CA GLY A 151 4.74 12.13 2.04
C GLY A 151 5.27 13.26 1.16
N LEU A 152 6.01 12.94 0.11
CA LEU A 152 6.49 13.93 -0.86
C LEU A 152 5.33 14.63 -1.56
N LEU A 153 4.28 13.90 -1.95
CA LEU A 153 3.06 14.51 -2.48
C LEU A 153 2.45 15.50 -1.49
N TYR A 154 2.31 15.14 -0.20
CA TYR A 154 1.81 16.07 0.82
C TYR A 154 2.72 17.28 1.01
N VAL A 155 4.04 17.12 1.00
CA VAL A 155 5.01 18.24 1.11
C VAL A 155 4.86 19.21 -0.06
N PHE A 156 4.73 18.73 -1.29
CA PHE A 156 4.51 19.61 -2.43
C PHE A 156 3.13 20.27 -2.40
N GLN A 157 2.11 19.56 -1.94
CA GLN A 157 0.75 20.09 -1.78
C GLN A 157 0.69 21.20 -0.72
N THR A 158 1.34 21.04 0.43
CA THR A 158 1.38 22.08 1.48
C THR A 158 2.15 23.32 1.05
N ARG A 159 3.12 23.16 0.14
CA ARG A 159 3.81 24.27 -0.54
C ARG A 159 3.01 24.90 -1.67
N GLY A 160 1.77 24.46 -1.91
CA GLY A 160 0.87 25.01 -2.92
C GLY A 160 1.22 24.64 -4.37
N TRP A 161 2.05 23.60 -4.60
CA TRP A 161 2.45 23.24 -5.98
C TRP A 161 1.28 22.71 -6.79
N ARG A 162 0.38 21.95 -6.16
CA ARG A 162 -0.82 21.38 -6.80
C ARG A 162 -1.76 22.41 -7.41
N THR A 163 -1.85 23.61 -6.81
CA THR A 163 -2.71 24.72 -7.24
C THR A 163 -1.92 25.87 -7.87
N SER A 164 -0.62 25.69 -8.09
CA SER A 164 0.24 26.72 -8.67
C SER A 164 -0.20 27.09 -10.08
N LYS A 165 -0.13 28.39 -10.42
CA LYS A 165 -0.28 28.86 -11.81
C LYS A 165 0.92 28.48 -12.69
N ASN A 166 2.07 28.20 -12.08
CA ASN A 166 3.27 27.77 -12.79
C ASN A 166 3.10 26.32 -13.25
N PHE A 167 3.19 26.09 -14.57
CA PHE A 167 3.02 24.78 -15.20
C PHE A 167 3.98 23.71 -14.63
N LEU A 168 5.27 24.05 -14.50
CA LEU A 168 6.29 23.13 -13.99
C LEU A 168 6.01 22.72 -12.54
N LYS A 169 5.57 23.65 -11.68
CA LYS A 169 5.17 23.30 -10.31
C LYS A 169 3.91 22.43 -10.29
N ARG A 170 2.90 22.79 -11.09
CA ARG A 170 1.59 22.10 -11.09
C ARG A 170 1.66 20.67 -11.61
N PHE A 171 2.47 20.41 -12.64
CA PHE A 171 2.57 19.08 -13.25
C PHE A 171 3.84 18.34 -12.84
N GLY A 172 4.95 19.04 -12.62
CA GLY A 172 6.25 18.44 -12.31
C GLY A 172 6.39 17.90 -10.89
N TYR A 173 5.54 18.30 -9.95
CA TYR A 173 5.67 17.82 -8.56
C TYR A 173 5.38 16.32 -8.39
N VAL A 174 4.51 15.74 -9.23
CA VAL A 174 4.17 14.31 -9.14
C VAL A 174 5.32 13.43 -9.67
N PRO A 175 5.89 13.69 -10.87
CA PRO A 175 7.12 13.03 -11.30
C PRO A 175 8.28 13.22 -10.35
N LEU A 176 8.47 14.44 -9.82
CA LEU A 176 9.53 14.72 -8.85
C LEU A 176 9.33 13.93 -7.55
N ALA A 177 8.11 13.83 -7.04
CA ALA A 177 7.80 12.98 -5.88
C ALA A 177 8.09 11.51 -6.15
N GLY A 178 7.73 11.02 -7.35
CA GLY A 178 8.03 9.65 -7.78
C GLY A 178 9.53 9.39 -7.81
N PHE A 179 10.28 10.24 -8.50
CA PHE A 179 11.74 10.13 -8.60
C PHE A 179 12.42 10.17 -7.22
N LEU A 180 12.09 11.16 -6.39
CA LEU A 180 12.67 11.28 -5.05
C LEU A 180 12.30 10.09 -4.15
N SER A 181 11.08 9.56 -4.27
CA SER A 181 10.67 8.35 -3.55
C SER A 181 11.48 7.13 -3.98
N ILE A 182 11.74 6.96 -5.27
CA ILE A 182 12.61 5.89 -5.78
C ILE A 182 14.04 6.04 -5.25
N VAL A 183 14.59 7.26 -5.22
CA VAL A 183 15.92 7.52 -4.64
C VAL A 183 15.94 7.15 -3.15
N ILE A 184 14.91 7.53 -2.39
CA ILE A 184 14.78 7.15 -0.97
C ILE A 184 14.73 5.63 -0.83
N LEU A 185 13.94 4.94 -1.65
CA LEU A 185 13.88 3.48 -1.62
C LEU A 185 15.24 2.86 -1.92
N ALA A 186 15.91 3.29 -3.00
CA ALA A 186 17.21 2.75 -3.39
C ALA A 186 18.26 2.91 -2.26
N LEU A 187 18.33 4.09 -1.65
CA LEU A 187 19.25 4.36 -0.54
C LEU A 187 18.92 3.53 0.71
N THR A 188 17.63 3.45 1.06
CA THR A 188 17.20 2.70 2.25
C THR A 188 17.26 1.19 2.04
N ASN A 189 17.04 0.69 0.83
CA ASN A 189 17.25 -0.72 0.47
C ASN A 189 18.72 -1.07 0.47
N TYR A 190 19.59 -0.19 -0.03
CA TYR A 190 21.04 -0.38 0.09
C TYR A 190 21.44 -0.52 1.57
N LEU A 191 21.00 0.41 2.42
CA LEU A 191 21.23 0.33 3.87
C LEU A 191 20.68 -0.99 4.45
N PHE A 192 19.44 -1.36 4.09
CA PHE A 192 18.82 -2.58 4.57
C PHE A 192 19.62 -3.83 4.18
N VAL A 193 19.97 -3.98 2.90
CA VAL A 193 20.63 -5.18 2.38
C VAL A 193 22.06 -5.30 2.91
N TYR A 194 22.82 -4.21 2.92
CA TYR A 194 24.26 -4.28 3.19
C TYR A 194 24.63 -4.03 4.66
N GLU A 195 23.82 -3.29 5.41
CA GLU A 195 24.23 -2.83 6.75
C GLU A 195 23.38 -3.42 7.88
N ILE A 196 22.05 -3.52 7.71
CA ILE A 196 21.13 -3.77 8.84
C ILE A 196 20.19 -4.98 8.68
N GLY A 197 20.23 -5.66 7.54
CA GLY A 197 19.31 -6.75 7.18
C GLY A 197 20.02 -7.96 6.57
N ALA A 198 21.31 -8.12 6.86
CA ALA A 198 22.16 -9.16 6.29
C ALA A 198 21.71 -10.60 6.65
N ASP A 199 20.97 -10.78 7.75
CA ASP A 199 20.42 -12.06 8.18
C ASP A 199 18.93 -11.96 8.55
N GLY A 200 18.28 -13.11 8.77
CA GLY A 200 16.85 -13.17 9.05
C GLY A 200 16.41 -12.49 10.36
N ILE A 201 17.30 -12.38 11.36
CA ILE A 201 16.99 -11.75 12.65
C ILE A 201 17.22 -10.24 12.54
N SER A 202 18.37 -9.82 12.01
CA SER A 202 18.67 -8.40 11.80
C SER A 202 17.65 -7.75 10.87
N GLY A 203 17.23 -8.43 9.80
CA GLY A 203 16.15 -7.97 8.93
C GLY A 203 14.81 -7.79 9.66
N LEU A 204 14.43 -8.73 10.52
CA LEU A 204 13.21 -8.64 11.34
C LEU A 204 13.28 -7.47 12.34
N LEU A 205 14.41 -7.30 13.03
CA LEU A 205 14.61 -6.23 14.00
C LEU A 205 14.61 -4.85 13.34
N SER A 206 15.26 -4.71 12.19
CA SER A 206 15.31 -3.47 11.40
C SER A 206 13.92 -3.09 10.88
N MET A 207 13.19 -4.05 10.33
CA MET A 207 11.78 -3.88 9.94
C MET A 207 10.93 -3.47 11.15
N GLY A 208 11.06 -4.18 12.27
CA GLY A 208 10.35 -3.89 13.51
C GLY A 208 10.63 -2.49 14.05
N PHE A 209 11.89 -2.03 14.01
CA PHE A 209 12.29 -0.69 14.41
C PHE A 209 11.66 0.39 13.51
N LEU A 210 11.70 0.22 12.19
CA LEU A 210 11.08 1.13 11.23
C LEU A 210 9.57 1.29 11.50
N LEU A 211 8.88 0.17 11.74
CA LEU A 211 7.45 0.20 12.07
C LEU A 211 7.19 0.84 13.42
N GLN A 212 8.00 0.57 14.44
CA GLN A 212 7.85 1.21 15.75
C GLN A 212 8.06 2.72 15.67
N ALA A 213 9.06 3.19 14.93
CA ALA A 213 9.30 4.61 14.69
C ALA A 213 8.11 5.27 13.96
N GLY A 214 7.58 4.61 12.93
CA GLY A 214 6.38 5.06 12.24
C GLY A 214 5.14 5.11 13.14
N ALA A 215 4.95 4.08 13.97
CA ALA A 215 3.82 4.00 14.90
C ALA A 215 3.93 5.09 15.96
N LEU A 216 5.14 5.35 16.47
CA LEU A 216 5.39 6.42 17.42
C LEU A 216 4.98 7.78 16.85
N ILE A 217 5.30 8.07 15.58
CA ILE A 217 4.85 9.30 14.90
C ILE A 217 3.33 9.38 14.90
N VAL A 218 2.64 8.32 14.46
CA VAL A 218 1.16 8.30 14.43
C VAL A 218 0.57 8.46 15.84
N ILE A 219 1.13 7.78 16.84
CA ILE A 219 0.67 7.83 18.24
C ILE A 219 0.89 9.21 18.85
N ILE A 220 2.03 9.87 18.61
CA ILE A 220 2.33 11.22 19.10
C ILE A 220 1.30 12.22 18.56
N PHE A 221 0.97 12.12 17.27
CA PHE A 221 0.04 13.05 16.64
C PHE A 221 -1.45 12.73 16.86
N ARG A 222 -1.77 11.57 17.47
CA ARG A 222 -3.11 11.17 17.94
C ARG A 222 -4.24 11.52 16.97
N PRO A 223 -4.41 10.78 15.85
CA PRO A 223 -5.43 11.06 14.85
C PRO A 223 -6.81 11.19 15.50
N LYS A 224 -7.49 12.31 15.27
CA LYS A 224 -8.83 12.55 15.77
C LYS A 224 -9.86 12.23 14.69
N VAL A 225 -11.03 11.80 15.13
CA VAL A 225 -12.16 11.54 14.24
C VAL A 225 -13.09 12.75 14.30
N PRO A 226 -13.26 13.51 13.21
CA PRO A 226 -14.20 14.61 13.16
C PRO A 226 -15.64 14.09 13.26
N GLY A 227 -16.55 14.89 13.82
CA GLY A 227 -17.98 14.55 13.89
C GLY A 227 -18.65 14.41 12.52
N SER A 228 -17.98 14.80 11.43
CA SER A 228 -18.44 14.67 10.05
C SER A 228 -17.91 13.43 9.31
N ALA A 229 -17.08 12.59 9.95
CA ALA A 229 -16.50 11.41 9.31
C ALA A 229 -17.59 10.42 8.85
N LYS A 230 -17.39 9.84 7.65
CA LYS A 230 -18.32 8.89 7.00
C LYS A 230 -17.52 7.78 6.36
N ILE A 231 -18.09 6.58 6.26
CA ILE A 231 -17.45 5.47 5.54
C ILE A 231 -17.25 5.90 4.09
N ASP A 232 -16.00 5.80 3.63
CA ASP A 232 -15.63 6.03 2.24
C ASP A 232 -15.45 4.68 1.55
N LEU A 233 -16.48 4.29 0.82
CA LEU A 233 -16.53 2.99 0.16
C LEU A 233 -15.39 2.78 -0.83
N VAL A 234 -14.92 3.84 -1.50
CA VAL A 234 -13.80 3.72 -2.45
C VAL A 234 -12.52 3.37 -1.70
N SER A 235 -12.23 4.10 -0.62
CA SER A 235 -11.07 3.84 0.23
C SER A 235 -11.11 2.44 0.87
N MET A 236 -12.28 2.02 1.36
CA MET A 236 -12.46 0.69 1.97
C MET A 236 -12.44 -0.45 0.95
N SER A 237 -12.89 -0.23 -0.29
CA SER A 237 -13.02 -1.29 -1.29
C SER A 237 -11.68 -1.94 -1.66
N VAL A 238 -10.60 -1.17 -1.68
CA VAL A 238 -9.27 -1.66 -2.03
C VAL A 238 -8.79 -2.73 -1.03
N PRO A 239 -8.58 -2.44 0.27
CA PRO A 239 -8.16 -3.46 1.22
C PRO A 239 -9.18 -4.59 1.36
N LEU A 240 -10.48 -4.31 1.25
CA LEU A 240 -11.50 -5.35 1.31
C LEU A 240 -11.35 -6.37 0.17
N VAL A 241 -11.18 -5.91 -1.07
CA VAL A 241 -11.02 -6.81 -2.23
C VAL A 241 -9.72 -7.62 -2.12
N PHE A 242 -8.60 -7.00 -1.74
CA PHE A 242 -7.34 -7.72 -1.50
C PHE A 242 -7.52 -8.82 -0.46
N HIS A 243 -8.04 -8.46 0.72
CA HIS A 243 -8.23 -9.42 1.80
C HIS A 243 -9.20 -10.54 1.44
N LEU A 244 -10.35 -10.22 0.85
CA LEU A 244 -11.33 -11.23 0.46
C LEU A 244 -10.77 -12.17 -0.61
N TYR A 245 -10.07 -11.64 -1.61
CA TYR A 245 -9.49 -12.44 -2.68
C TYR A 245 -8.42 -13.41 -2.14
N PHE A 246 -7.43 -12.91 -1.39
CA PHE A 246 -6.35 -13.76 -0.89
C PHE A 246 -6.78 -14.70 0.24
N ASN A 247 -7.74 -14.32 1.10
CA ASN A 247 -8.33 -15.27 2.04
C ASN A 247 -9.11 -16.37 1.31
N TRP A 248 -9.89 -16.02 0.26
CA TRP A 248 -10.60 -17.01 -0.54
C TRP A 248 -9.64 -18.04 -1.17
N ILE A 249 -8.54 -17.58 -1.77
CA ILE A 249 -7.48 -18.48 -2.28
C ILE A 249 -6.86 -19.31 -1.16
N GLY A 250 -6.56 -18.70 -0.01
CA GLY A 250 -5.98 -19.39 1.16
C GLY A 250 -6.83 -20.55 1.67
N PHE A 251 -8.16 -20.39 1.68
CA PHE A 251 -9.11 -21.47 1.99
C PHE A 251 -9.25 -22.47 0.84
N GLN A 252 -9.46 -22.00 -0.39
CA GLN A 252 -9.78 -22.82 -1.56
C GLN A 252 -8.64 -23.78 -1.92
N ASN A 253 -7.38 -23.34 -1.78
CA ASN A 253 -6.20 -24.16 -2.06
C ASN A 253 -5.68 -24.92 -0.83
N GLY A 254 -6.32 -24.79 0.34
CA GLY A 254 -5.93 -25.51 1.55
C GLY A 254 -4.70 -24.97 2.29
N TYR A 255 -4.13 -23.83 1.87
CA TYR A 255 -2.95 -23.24 2.52
C TYR A 255 -3.17 -22.95 4.01
N TYR A 256 -4.38 -22.53 4.40
CA TYR A 256 -4.72 -22.31 5.82
C TYR A 256 -4.91 -23.61 6.61
N ARG A 257 -5.10 -24.76 5.94
CA ARG A 257 -5.09 -26.06 6.61
C ARG A 257 -3.65 -26.53 6.85
N GLU A 258 -2.76 -26.29 5.89
CA GLU A 258 -1.35 -26.65 5.97
C GLU A 258 -0.57 -25.76 6.94
N ILE A 259 -0.85 -24.46 6.93
CA ILE A 259 -0.18 -23.46 7.76
C ILE A 259 -1.24 -22.59 8.46
N PRO A 260 -1.85 -23.08 9.57
CA PRO A 260 -2.99 -22.42 10.22
C PRO A 260 -2.75 -20.97 10.64
N ILE A 261 -1.52 -20.65 11.02
CA ILE A 261 -1.15 -19.28 11.42
C ILE A 261 -1.35 -18.26 10.28
N LEU A 262 -1.22 -18.67 9.01
CA LEU A 262 -1.54 -17.80 7.87
C LEU A 262 -3.02 -17.44 7.81
N GLY A 263 -3.90 -18.39 8.16
CA GLY A 263 -5.34 -18.14 8.23
C GLY A 263 -5.71 -17.19 9.37
N VAL A 264 -5.05 -17.34 10.54
CA VAL A 264 -5.22 -16.41 11.66
C VAL A 264 -4.80 -15.00 11.27
N VAL A 265 -3.63 -14.83 10.66
CA VAL A 265 -3.15 -13.50 10.23
C VAL A 265 -4.03 -12.94 9.11
N GLY A 266 -4.38 -13.74 8.10
CA GLY A 266 -5.22 -13.31 6.98
C GLY A 266 -6.59 -12.78 7.43
N LEU A 267 -7.25 -13.50 8.34
CA LEU A 267 -8.53 -13.07 8.92
C LEU A 267 -8.37 -11.88 9.86
N LEU A 268 -7.32 -11.86 10.69
CA LEU A 268 -7.05 -10.73 11.59
C LEU A 268 -6.82 -9.44 10.78
N MET A 269 -6.05 -9.50 9.71
CA MET A 269 -5.79 -8.34 8.85
C MET A 269 -7.03 -7.88 8.10
N LEU A 270 -7.90 -8.80 7.66
CA LEU A 270 -9.22 -8.48 7.11
C LEU A 270 -10.09 -7.73 8.12
N PHE A 271 -10.24 -8.27 9.34
CA PHE A 271 -11.06 -7.64 10.38
C PHE A 271 -10.49 -6.31 10.83
N LEU A 272 -9.16 -6.21 10.96
CA LEU A 272 -8.48 -4.96 11.27
C LEU A 272 -8.70 -3.92 10.16
N GLY A 273 -8.59 -4.32 8.89
CA GLY A 273 -8.86 -3.46 7.74
C GLY A 273 -10.30 -2.92 7.74
N ILE A 274 -11.29 -3.78 7.97
CA ILE A 274 -12.70 -3.38 8.10
C ILE A 274 -12.88 -2.44 9.29
N PHE A 275 -12.36 -2.80 10.46
CA PHE A 275 -12.49 -2.01 11.68
C PHE A 275 -11.92 -0.60 11.50
N ILE A 276 -10.71 -0.49 10.92
CA ILE A 276 -10.05 0.80 10.66
C ILE A 276 -10.94 1.71 9.78
N HIS A 277 -11.56 1.17 8.73
CA HIS A 277 -12.38 1.98 7.81
C HIS A 277 -13.79 2.31 8.33
N VAL A 278 -14.33 1.48 9.24
CA VAL A 278 -15.68 1.68 9.82
C VAL A 278 -15.64 2.52 11.10
N TYR A 279 -14.55 2.43 11.88
CA TYR A 279 -14.42 3.09 13.18
C TYR A 279 -14.66 4.61 13.14
N PRO A 280 -14.11 5.39 12.19
CA PRO A 280 -14.34 6.83 12.13
C PRO A 280 -15.82 7.19 12.01
N ALA A 281 -16.56 6.51 11.15
CA ALA A 281 -17.99 6.76 10.96
C ALA A 281 -18.82 6.39 12.20
N TRP A 282 -18.49 5.27 12.85
CA TRP A 282 -19.14 4.86 14.09
C TRP A 282 -18.92 5.88 15.22
N LYS A 283 -17.67 6.35 15.39
CA LYS A 283 -17.32 7.34 16.41
C LYS A 283 -17.95 8.70 16.12
N ALA A 284 -17.99 9.14 14.86
CA ALA A 284 -18.66 10.38 14.45
C ALA A 284 -20.16 10.36 14.82
N ARG A 285 -20.87 9.25 14.58
CA ARG A 285 -22.28 9.09 14.98
C ARG A 285 -22.48 9.20 16.50
N LYS A 286 -21.55 8.68 17.30
CA LYS A 286 -21.59 8.82 18.77
C LYS A 286 -21.43 10.28 19.21
N ILE A 287 -20.47 10.99 18.63
CA ILE A 287 -20.22 12.41 18.91
C ILE A 287 -21.47 13.26 18.57
N GLN A 288 -22.11 12.99 17.43
CA GLN A 288 -23.35 13.69 17.04
C GLN A 288 -24.50 13.46 18.03
N ARG A 289 -24.67 12.22 18.52
CA ARG A 289 -25.73 11.91 19.50
C ARG A 289 -25.52 12.59 20.85
N SER A 290 -24.27 12.73 21.32
CA SER A 290 -23.96 13.41 22.59
C SER A 290 -24.11 14.93 22.52
N MET A 291 -24.27 15.54 21.35
CA MET A 291 -24.54 16.98 21.21
C MET A 291 -26.04 17.30 21.18
N ILE A 292 -26.91 16.28 21.13
CA ILE A 292 -28.38 16.43 21.07
C ILE A 292 -29.02 16.20 22.45
N ILE A 293 -28.25 15.73 23.43
CA ILE A 293 -28.64 15.50 24.83
C ILE A 293 -28.00 16.60 25.67
#